data_AF-A0A2D7N9W0-F1
#
_entry.id   AF-A0A2D7N9W0-F1
#
_cell.length_a   1.000
_cell.length_b   1.000
_cell.length_c   1.000
_cell.angle_alpha   90.00
_cell.angle_beta   90.00
_cell.angle_gamma   90.00
#
_symmetry.space_group_name_H-M   'P 1'
#
loop_
_entity.id
_entity.type
_entity.pdbx_description
1 polymer ?
#
loop_
_entity_poly.entity_id
_entity_poly.type
_entity_poly.pdbx_seq_one_letter_code
_entity_poly.pdbx_strand_id
1 'polypeptide(L)'
;MTTIIPTRQDRGLGKYDAPLKVQCQQGYSSFYRGRLNNPFNVNTMQFREWNRGFNKAYYENLKRVKRNEQLRKRRKKLYAGEV
;
A
#
# COMPACT_ATOMS: atom_id res chain seq x y z
N MET A 1 23.62 17.43 21.77
CA MET A 1 23.64 17.20 20.31
C MET A 1 22.25 17.51 19.77
N THR A 2 22.12 18.60 19.02
CA THR A 2 20.83 19.05 18.48
C THR A 2 20.56 18.34 17.16
N THR A 3 19.54 17.49 17.10
CA THR A 3 19.18 16.78 15.87
C THR A 3 18.55 17.77 14.89
N ILE A 4 19.23 18.10 13.79
CA ILE A 4 18.66 18.90 12.70
C ILE A 4 17.66 18.01 11.95
N ILE A 5 16.36 18.31 12.07
CA ILE A 5 15.32 17.66 11.26
C ILE A 5 15.30 18.36 9.90
N PRO A 6 15.63 17.68 8.78
CA PRO A 6 15.67 18.31 7.46
C PRO A 6 14.27 18.80 7.07
N THR A 7 14.20 20.01 6.51
CA THR A 7 12.95 20.64 6.08
C THR A 7 12.35 19.94 4.86
N ARG A 8 11.12 20.31 4.49
CA ARG A 8 10.49 19.78 3.26
C ARG A 8 11.31 20.13 2.01
N GLN A 9 11.86 21.33 1.93
CA GLN A 9 12.69 21.74 0.80
C GLN A 9 14.05 21.01 0.79
N ASP A 10 14.67 20.77 1.95
CA ASP A 10 15.96 20.04 2.04
C ASP A 10 15.85 18.58 1.57
N ARG A 11 14.64 18.03 1.57
CA ARG A 11 14.33 16.68 1.08
C ARG A 11 14.00 16.66 -0.43
N GLY A 12 14.17 17.78 -1.14
CA GLY A 12 13.85 17.90 -2.57
C GLY A 12 12.37 18.04 -2.90
N LEU A 13 11.49 18.37 -1.94
CA LEU A 13 10.04 18.51 -2.17
C LEU A 13 9.68 19.89 -2.73
N GLY A 14 10.02 20.15 -3.99
CA GLY A 14 9.59 21.34 -4.72
C GLY A 14 8.11 21.31 -5.11
N LYS A 15 7.53 22.49 -5.37
CA LYS A 15 6.12 22.69 -5.83
C LYS A 15 5.76 21.96 -7.14
N TYR A 16 6.76 21.45 -7.89
CA TYR A 16 6.62 20.89 -9.24
C TYR A 16 6.79 19.35 -9.31
N ASP A 17 6.67 18.63 -8.20
CA ASP A 17 6.56 17.16 -8.23
C ASP A 17 5.22 16.75 -8.91
N ALA A 18 5.26 16.60 -10.23
CA ALA A 18 4.14 16.24 -11.11
C ALA A 18 3.38 14.98 -10.63
N PRO A 19 2.14 14.75 -11.10
CA PRO A 19 1.03 14.31 -10.27
C PRO A 19 1.26 12.97 -9.57
N LEU A 20 1.44 13.04 -8.26
CA LEU A 20 1.53 11.95 -7.29
C LEU A 20 0.43 10.88 -7.40
N LYS A 21 -0.71 11.23 -8.01
CA LYS A 21 -1.79 10.30 -8.34
C LYS A 21 -1.29 9.16 -9.25
N VAL A 22 -0.39 9.44 -10.20
CA VAL A 22 0.15 8.44 -11.13
C VAL A 22 0.98 7.41 -10.37
N GLN A 23 1.88 7.85 -9.49
CA GLN A 23 2.71 6.94 -8.70
C GLN A 23 1.88 6.15 -7.69
N CYS A 24 0.87 6.77 -7.07
CA CYS A 24 -0.08 6.05 -6.24
C CYS A 24 -0.85 4.98 -7.03
N GLN A 25 -1.32 5.30 -8.25
CA GLN A 25 -1.99 4.32 -9.09
C GLN A 25 -1.04 3.19 -9.53
N GLN A 26 0.21 3.54 -9.85
CA GLN A 26 1.25 2.57 -10.21
C GLN A 26 1.55 1.61 -9.05
N GLY A 27 1.67 2.12 -7.83
CA GLY A 27 1.86 1.30 -6.63
C GLY A 27 0.68 0.35 -6.39
N TYR A 28 -0.55 0.87 -6.53
CA TYR A 28 -1.76 0.07 -6.42
C TYR A 28 -1.79 -1.09 -7.42
N SER A 29 -1.52 -0.80 -8.70
CA SER A 29 -1.46 -1.85 -9.74
C SER A 29 -0.26 -2.80 -9.57
N SER A 30 0.85 -2.33 -8.99
CA SER A 30 2.04 -3.15 -8.76
C SER A 30 1.79 -4.29 -7.78
N PHE A 31 0.98 -4.05 -6.73
CA PHE A 31 0.55 -5.09 -5.79
C PHE A 31 -0.13 -6.26 -6.52
N TYR A 32 -1.14 -5.98 -7.34
CA TYR A 32 -1.87 -7.02 -8.08
C TYR A 32 -1.01 -7.69 -9.17
N ARG A 33 0.03 -7.02 -9.66
CA ARG A 33 1.00 -7.57 -10.62
C ARG A 33 2.17 -8.31 -9.94
N GLY A 34 2.19 -8.41 -8.61
CA GLY A 34 3.27 -9.09 -7.87
C GLY A 34 4.62 -8.36 -7.89
N ARG A 35 4.64 -7.06 -8.22
CA ARG A 35 5.88 -6.25 -8.21
C ARG A 35 6.11 -5.66 -6.82
N LEU A 36 6.92 -6.35 -6.02
CA LEU A 36 7.14 -6.01 -4.61
C LEU A 36 8.06 -4.80 -4.39
N ASN A 37 8.96 -4.53 -5.34
CA ASN A 37 9.96 -3.48 -5.19
C ASN A 37 9.46 -2.15 -5.75
N ASN A 38 9.58 -1.10 -4.96
CA ASN A 38 9.32 0.27 -5.37
C ASN A 38 10.46 0.76 -6.29
N PRO A 39 10.17 1.23 -7.52
CA PRO A 39 11.21 1.63 -8.48
C PRO A 39 11.79 3.02 -8.23
N PHE A 40 11.23 3.80 -7.29
CA PHE A 40 11.64 5.18 -7.02
C PHE A 40 12.66 5.26 -5.88
N ASN A 41 13.44 6.33 -5.83
CA ASN A 41 14.40 6.57 -4.75
C ASN A 41 13.65 6.91 -3.44
N VAL A 42 14.08 6.31 -2.33
CA VAL A 42 13.45 6.41 -0.99
C VAL A 42 13.18 7.85 -0.52
N ASN A 43 14.00 8.80 -0.95
CA ASN A 43 13.89 10.20 -0.54
C ASN A 43 12.92 11.02 -1.40
N THR A 44 12.23 10.40 -2.36
CA THR A 44 11.35 11.12 -3.28
C THR A 44 9.87 10.96 -2.97
N MET A 45 9.06 11.94 -3.38
CA MET A 45 7.61 11.86 -3.24
C MET A 45 7.00 10.72 -4.05
N GLN A 46 7.60 10.38 -5.19
CA GLN A 46 7.19 9.25 -6.01
C GLN A 46 7.26 7.94 -5.22
N PHE A 47 8.35 7.73 -4.46
CA PHE A 47 8.49 6.55 -3.60
C PHE A 47 7.39 6.50 -2.54
N ARG A 48 7.13 7.61 -1.86
CA ARG A 48 6.10 7.71 -0.82
C ARG A 48 4.71 7.41 -1.36
N GLU A 49 4.39 7.97 -2.53
CA GLU A 49 3.07 7.82 -3.15
C GLU A 49 2.87 6.44 -3.76
N TRP A 50 3.91 5.86 -4.36
CA TRP A 50 3.88 4.47 -4.78
C TRP A 50 3.61 3.54 -3.58
N ASN A 51 4.30 3.74 -2.45
CA ASN A 51 4.06 2.96 -1.23
C ASN A 51 2.63 3.16 -0.70
N ARG A 52 2.11 4.39 -0.75
CA ARG A 52 0.71 4.69 -0.38
C ARG A 52 -0.27 3.84 -1.20
N GLY A 53 -0.08 3.79 -2.52
CA GLY A 53 -0.89 2.99 -3.43
C GLY A 53 -0.77 1.49 -3.19
N PHE A 54 0.45 0.99 -3.06
CA PHE A 54 0.75 -0.42 -2.83
C PHE A 54 0.13 -0.92 -1.51
N ASN A 55 0.34 -0.16 -0.43
CA ASN A 55 -0.22 -0.47 0.89
C ASN A 55 -1.75 -0.43 0.87
N LYS A 56 -2.36 0.52 0.16
CA LYS A 56 -3.82 0.57 -0.02
C LYS A 56 -4.34 -0.74 -0.65
N ALA A 57 -3.72 -1.17 -1.75
CA ALA A 57 -4.10 -2.42 -2.42
C ALA A 57 -3.94 -3.65 -1.51
N TYR A 58 -2.84 -3.71 -0.74
CA TYR A 58 -2.62 -4.76 0.25
C TYR A 58 -3.74 -4.84 1.29
N TYR A 59 -4.10 -3.72 1.92
CA TYR A 59 -5.14 -3.73 2.96
C TYR A 59 -6.55 -4.01 2.42
N GLU A 60 -6.86 -3.57 1.19
CA GLU A 60 -8.11 -3.94 0.51
C GLU A 60 -8.17 -5.45 0.26
N ASN A 61 -7.08 -6.03 -0.25
CA ASN A 61 -7.00 -7.47 -0.45
C ASN A 61 -7.07 -8.24 0.88
N LEU A 62 -6.40 -7.77 1.92
CA LEU A 62 -6.44 -8.38 3.25
C LEU A 62 -7.88 -8.43 3.81
N LYS A 63 -8.67 -7.36 3.62
CA LYS A 63 -10.09 -7.34 4.01
C LYS A 63 -10.89 -8.41 3.26
N ARG A 64 -10.63 -8.58 1.95
CA ARG A 64 -11.28 -9.61 1.13
C ARG A 64 -10.91 -11.02 1.60
N VAL A 65 -9.63 -11.29 1.83
CA VAL A 65 -9.13 -12.60 2.31
C VAL A 65 -9.76 -12.96 3.66
N LYS A 66 -9.73 -12.04 4.63
CA LYS A 66 -10.33 -12.27 5.96
C LYS A 66 -11.82 -12.59 5.88
N ARG A 67 -12.57 -11.87 5.03
CA ARG A 67 -13.99 -12.16 4.80
C ARG A 67 -14.19 -13.58 4.24
N ASN A 68 -13.40 -13.98 3.24
CA ASN A 68 -13.50 -15.30 2.64
C ASN A 68 -13.14 -16.43 3.63
N GLU A 69 -12.13 -16.22 4.47
CA GLU A 69 -11.76 -17.16 5.53
C GLU A 69 -12.89 -17.35 6.55
N GLN A 70 -13.53 -16.26 6.99
CA GLN A 70 -14.68 -16.31 7.88
C GLN A 70 -15.85 -17.09 7.25
N LEU A 71 -16.17 -16.82 5.98
CA LEU A 71 -17.20 -17.54 5.25
C LEU A 71 -16.89 -19.03 5.12
N ARG A 72 -15.63 -19.39 4.85
CA ARG A 72 -15.19 -20.79 4.75
C ARG A 72 -15.33 -21.52 6.10
N LYS A 73 -14.96 -20.86 7.20
CA LYS A 73 -15.15 -21.41 8.55
C LYS A 73 -16.63 -21.67 8.85
N ARG A 74 -17.50 -20.68 8.55
CA ARG A 74 -18.96 -20.83 8.72
C ARG A 74 -19.52 -21.99 7.91
N ARG A 75 -19.14 -22.11 6.63
CA ARG A 75 -19.56 -23.23 5.78
C ARG A 75 -19.14 -24.58 6.35
N LYS A 76 -17.89 -24.70 6.82
CA LYS A 76 -17.41 -25.93 7.45
C LYS A 76 -18.24 -26.30 8.69
N LYS A 77 -18.61 -25.33 9.53
CA LYS A 77 -19.48 -25.54 10.70
C LYS A 77 -20.85 -26.10 10.30
N LEU A 78 -21.47 -25.53 9.26
CA LEU A 78 -22.77 -26.01 8.74
C LEU A 78 -22.69 -27.46 8.26
N TYR A 79 -21.66 -27.83 7.50
CA TYR A 79 -21.49 -29.23 7.04
C TYR A 79 -21.14 -30.21 8.16
N ALA A 80 -20.58 -29.71 9.27
CA ALA A 80 -20.29 -30.52 10.46
C ALA A 80 -21.52 -30.76 11.35
N GLY A 81 -22.69 -30.19 11.01
CA GLY A 81 -23.93 -30.35 11.80
C GLY A 81 -23.97 -29.52 13.09
N GLU A 82 -22.99 -28.65 13.31
CA GLU A 82 -22.97 -27.75 14.46
C GLU A 82 -23.77 -26.47 14.09
N VAL A 83 -24.92 -26.26 14.74
CA VAL A 83 -25.67 -24.99 14.68
C VAL A 83 -25.44 -24.23 15.97
#